data_AF-A0A2R7K4T4-F1
#
_entry.id   AF-A0A2R7K4T4-F1
#
_cell.length_a   1.000
_cell.length_b   1.000
_cell.length_c   1.000
_cell.angle_alpha   90.00
_cell.angle_beta   90.00
_cell.angle_gamma   90.00
#
_symmetry.space_group_name_H-M   'P 1'
#
loop_
_entity.id
_entity.type
_entity.pdbx_description
1 polymer ?
#
loop_
_entity_poly.entity_id
_entity_poly.type
_entity_poly.pdbx_seq_one_letter_code
_entity_poly.pdbx_strand_id
1 'polypeptide(L)'
;MKLRKLLIFCISSLLFSVVAVAQDVTVNGIVNDESGMPVPGASIVLKGTTKSTASDFDGKFQIQVPSNGILTVTFIGYTTVTEAVNGRTKITIQLKPESQSLSEVVVVGYGTQKKAVVTGAISSVKAADLEKVPNGRVEQALQGRVAGVTIASSSGQPGAASTIRIRGITTFGDGGNNPLWVIDGNVVDAGAIGFLNQSDIESIEVLKDAASAAIYGTRAATGVILVTTKKGKSGKITVNYTGFSGVSSPAKKLDLLNSTQYATIMNE
;
A
#
# COMPACT_ATOMS: atom_id res chain seq x y z
N MET A 1 -16.50 -74.69 6.62
CA MET A 1 -15.15 -74.32 6.10
C MET A 1 -15.15 -73.49 4.81
N LYS A 2 -16.20 -73.51 3.96
CA LYS A 2 -16.20 -72.74 2.69
C LYS A 2 -16.39 -71.22 2.87
N LEU A 3 -17.17 -70.78 3.87
CA LEU A 3 -17.44 -69.34 4.10
C LEU A 3 -16.24 -68.56 4.66
N ARG A 4 -15.43 -69.18 5.54
CA ARG A 4 -14.18 -68.57 6.06
C ARG A 4 -13.12 -68.37 4.97
N LYS A 5 -13.01 -69.30 4.01
CA LYS A 5 -12.08 -69.16 2.87
C LYS A 5 -12.50 -68.06 1.88
N LEU A 6 -13.81 -67.85 1.71
CA LEU A 6 -14.36 -66.77 0.89
C LEU A 6 -14.10 -65.38 1.50
N LEU A 7 -14.25 -65.25 2.82
CA LEU A 7 -14.01 -64.00 3.55
C LEU A 7 -12.52 -63.58 3.53
N ILE A 8 -11.61 -64.55 3.64
CA ILE A 8 -10.16 -64.30 3.53
C ILE A 8 -9.76 -63.88 2.11
N PHE A 9 -10.40 -64.44 1.08
CA PHE A 9 -10.15 -64.05 -0.31
C PHE A 9 -10.66 -62.63 -0.63
N CYS A 10 -11.84 -62.24 -0.12
CA CYS A 10 -12.35 -60.88 -0.25
C CYS A 10 -11.51 -59.84 0.50
N ILE A 11 -11.00 -60.16 1.70
CA ILE A 11 -10.09 -59.28 2.44
C ILE A 11 -8.73 -59.14 1.75
N SER A 12 -8.21 -60.22 1.16
CA SER A 12 -6.96 -60.18 0.37
C SER A 12 -7.09 -59.37 -0.92
N SER A 13 -8.26 -59.38 -1.56
CA SER A 13 -8.54 -58.58 -2.76
C SER A 13 -8.65 -57.08 -2.43
N LEU A 14 -9.25 -56.75 -1.27
CA LEU A 14 -9.37 -55.37 -0.81
C LEU A 14 -8.02 -54.72 -0.45
N LEU A 15 -7.05 -55.53 0.03
CA LEU A 15 -5.68 -55.08 0.33
C LEU A 15 -4.84 -54.84 -0.92
N PHE A 16 -5.17 -55.45 -2.06
CA PHE A 16 -4.41 -55.29 -3.31
C PHE A 16 -4.82 -54.03 -4.10
N SER A 17 -6.04 -53.52 -3.90
CA SER A 17 -6.51 -52.28 -4.55
C SER A 17 -5.94 -50.98 -3.95
N VAL A 18 -5.27 -51.03 -2.80
CA VAL A 18 -4.76 -49.83 -2.11
C VAL A 18 -3.34 -49.46 -2.56
N VAL A 19 -2.69 -50.26 -3.42
CA VAL A 19 -1.31 -50.01 -3.90
C VAL A 19 -1.29 -49.26 -5.25
N ALA A 20 -2.39 -48.64 -5.66
CA ALA A 20 -2.37 -47.65 -6.75
C ALA A 20 -1.76 -46.33 -6.26
N VAL A 21 -0.48 -46.37 -5.88
CA VAL A 21 0.32 -45.20 -5.55
C VAL A 21 0.57 -44.43 -6.85
N ALA A 22 0.24 -43.15 -6.84
CA ALA A 22 0.44 -42.23 -7.94
C ALA A 22 1.84 -42.39 -8.56
N GLN A 23 1.91 -42.65 -9.87
CA GLN A 23 3.18 -42.68 -10.59
C GLN A 23 3.75 -41.26 -10.64
N ASP A 24 4.75 -41.01 -9.80
CA ASP A 24 5.58 -39.82 -9.89
C ASP A 24 6.39 -39.89 -11.19
N VAL A 25 6.18 -38.92 -12.07
CA VAL A 25 6.90 -38.76 -13.34
C VAL A 25 8.01 -37.74 -13.13
N THR A 26 9.21 -38.05 -13.62
CA THR A 26 10.30 -37.06 -13.67
C THR A 26 10.08 -36.14 -14.86
N VAL A 27 9.74 -34.89 -14.58
CA VAL A 27 9.54 -33.85 -15.59
C VAL A 27 10.84 -33.07 -15.72
N ASN A 28 11.38 -33.06 -16.94
CA ASN A 28 12.49 -32.19 -17.31
C ASN A 28 11.93 -31.01 -18.09
N GLY A 29 12.41 -29.80 -17.82
CA GLY A 29 11.94 -28.64 -18.55
C GLY A 29 12.95 -27.52 -18.65
N ILE A 30 12.59 -26.50 -19.43
CA ILE A 30 13.40 -25.29 -19.61
C ILE A 30 12.49 -24.08 -19.39
N VAL A 31 12.98 -23.12 -18.61
CA VAL A 31 12.33 -21.83 -18.37
C VAL A 31 13.04 -20.77 -19.19
N ASN A 32 12.32 -20.15 -20.12
CA ASN A 32 12.81 -19.06 -20.96
C ASN A 32 11.99 -17.79 -20.72
N ASP A 33 12.56 -16.64 -21.05
CA ASP A 33 11.83 -15.37 -21.14
C ASP A 33 11.14 -15.20 -22.50
N GLU A 34 10.42 -14.09 -22.67
CA GLU A 34 9.76 -13.71 -23.94
C GLU A 34 10.75 -13.48 -25.10
N SER A 35 12.02 -13.16 -24.80
CA SER A 35 13.10 -13.00 -25.78
C SER A 35 13.77 -14.34 -26.14
N GLY A 36 13.35 -15.45 -25.53
CA GLY A 36 13.92 -16.78 -25.71
C GLY A 36 15.20 -17.06 -24.92
N MET A 37 15.60 -16.15 -24.02
CA MET A 37 16.77 -16.33 -23.14
C MET A 37 16.42 -17.21 -21.94
N PRO A 38 17.33 -18.09 -21.48
CA PRO A 38 17.10 -18.91 -20.30
C PRO A 38 17.00 -18.06 -19.04
N VAL A 39 16.07 -18.42 -18.15
CA VAL A 39 15.87 -17.72 -16.86
C VAL A 39 16.46 -18.58 -15.72
N PRO A 40 17.66 -18.24 -15.21
CA PRO A 40 18.26 -18.95 -14.09
C PRO A 40 17.62 -18.56 -12.76
N GLY A 41 17.46 -19.51 -11.84
CA GLY A 41 16.93 -19.27 -10.50
C GLY A 41 15.41 -19.05 -10.42
N ALA A 42 14.65 -19.38 -11.47
CA ALA A 42 13.20 -19.44 -11.40
C ALA A 42 12.76 -20.54 -10.42
N SER A 43 11.77 -20.24 -9.57
CA SER A 43 11.23 -21.17 -8.59
C SER A 43 10.09 -21.97 -9.21
N ILE A 44 10.22 -23.29 -9.29
CA ILE A 44 9.22 -24.22 -9.82
C ILE A 44 8.62 -25.01 -8.66
N VAL A 45 7.31 -24.88 -8.44
CA VAL A 45 6.61 -25.51 -7.32
C VAL A 45 5.44 -26.34 -7.83
N LEU A 46 5.28 -27.56 -7.33
CA LEU A 46 4.08 -28.35 -7.57
C LEU A 46 2.93 -27.84 -6.69
N LYS A 47 1.85 -27.38 -7.34
CA LYS A 47 0.68 -26.80 -6.69
C LYS A 47 0.08 -27.76 -5.65
N GLY A 48 -0.07 -27.26 -4.42
CA GLY A 48 -0.64 -28.03 -3.30
C GLY A 48 0.36 -28.90 -2.54
N THR A 49 1.65 -28.84 -2.87
CA THR A 49 2.71 -29.58 -2.15
C THR A 49 3.88 -28.67 -1.79
N THR A 50 4.79 -29.17 -0.96
CA THR A 50 6.08 -28.53 -0.64
C THR A 50 7.20 -28.94 -1.61
N LYS A 51 6.92 -29.77 -2.62
CA LYS A 51 7.91 -30.16 -3.63
C LYS A 51 8.19 -28.96 -4.54
N SER A 52 9.41 -28.44 -4.47
CA SER A 52 9.90 -27.37 -5.33
C SER A 52 11.31 -27.65 -5.83
N THR A 53 11.67 -27.02 -6.94
CA THR A 53 13.01 -27.01 -7.51
C THR A 53 13.31 -25.63 -8.08
N ALA A 54 14.58 -25.31 -8.33
CA ALA A 54 14.99 -24.09 -9.00
C ALA A 54 15.55 -24.41 -10.40
N SER A 55 15.44 -23.48 -11.35
CA SER A 55 16.13 -23.61 -12.63
C SER A 55 17.63 -23.32 -12.51
N ASP A 56 18.43 -24.07 -13.24
CA ASP A 56 19.90 -23.93 -13.32
C ASP A 56 20.32 -22.75 -14.24
N PHE A 57 21.63 -22.53 -14.42
CA PHE A 57 22.19 -21.46 -15.26
C PHE A 57 21.66 -21.48 -16.72
N ASP A 58 21.42 -22.68 -17.26
CA ASP A 58 20.83 -22.89 -18.59
C ASP A 58 19.28 -22.79 -18.62
N GLY A 59 18.65 -22.39 -17.51
CA GLY A 59 17.18 -22.36 -17.38
C GLY A 59 16.53 -23.75 -17.27
N LYS A 60 17.32 -24.84 -17.24
CA LYS A 60 16.85 -26.22 -17.12
C LYS A 60 16.40 -26.53 -15.70
N PHE A 61 15.35 -27.34 -15.56
CA PHE A 61 14.91 -27.86 -14.27
C PHE A 61 14.50 -29.33 -14.36
N GLN A 62 14.59 -30.02 -13.23
CA GLN A 62 14.13 -31.39 -13.07
C GLN A 62 13.32 -31.51 -11.77
N ILE A 63 12.11 -32.04 -11.86
CA ILE A 63 11.24 -32.24 -10.69
C ILE A 63 10.42 -33.53 -10.84
N GLN A 64 10.28 -34.28 -9.74
CA GLN A 64 9.43 -35.46 -9.67
C GLN A 64 8.04 -35.08 -9.18
N VAL A 65 7.05 -35.21 -10.05
CA VAL A 65 5.67 -34.79 -9.80
C VAL A 65 4.68 -35.83 -10.32
N PRO A 66 3.48 -35.92 -9.72
CA PRO A 66 2.42 -36.78 -10.24
C PRO A 66 2.08 -36.44 -11.70
N SER A 67 1.68 -37.42 -12.49
CA SER A 67 1.34 -37.23 -13.92
C SER A 67 0.23 -36.18 -14.16
N ASN A 68 -0.63 -35.94 -13.17
CA ASN A 68 -1.69 -34.91 -13.18
C ASN A 68 -1.33 -33.64 -12.39
N GLY A 69 -0.05 -33.44 -12.04
CA GLY A 69 0.41 -32.28 -11.29
C GLY A 69 0.32 -30.97 -12.07
N ILE A 70 0.14 -29.86 -11.36
CA ILE A 70 0.21 -28.49 -11.92
C ILE A 70 1.47 -27.83 -11.37
N LEU A 71 2.39 -27.47 -12.25
CA LEU A 71 3.59 -26.72 -11.91
C LEU A 71 3.29 -25.22 -11.93
N THR A 72 3.75 -24.52 -10.91
CA THR A 72 3.69 -23.06 -10.81
C THR A 72 5.13 -22.55 -10.85
N VAL A 73 5.44 -21.70 -11.82
CA VAL A 73 6.77 -21.10 -11.98
C VAL A 73 6.69 -19.63 -11.62
N THR A 74 7.56 -19.21 -10.71
CA THR A 74 7.65 -17.82 -10.23
C THR A 74 9.08 -17.33 -10.32
N PHE A 75 9.27 -16.09 -10.74
CA PHE A 75 10.55 -15.41 -10.70
C PHE A 75 10.33 -13.91 -10.46
N ILE A 76 11.28 -13.27 -9.79
CA ILE A 76 11.17 -11.84 -9.44
C ILE A 76 11.15 -11.03 -10.74
N GLY A 77 10.13 -10.18 -10.91
CA GLY A 77 9.96 -9.35 -12.12
C GLY A 77 9.22 -10.03 -13.27
N TYR A 78 8.68 -11.23 -13.08
CA TYR A 78 7.92 -11.97 -14.08
C TYR A 78 6.56 -12.42 -13.54
N THR A 79 5.59 -12.53 -14.44
CA THR A 79 4.26 -13.03 -14.12
C THR A 79 4.32 -14.52 -13.79
N THR A 80 3.55 -14.92 -12.77
CA THR A 80 3.47 -16.33 -12.37
C THR A 80 2.75 -17.15 -13.43
N VAL A 81 3.42 -18.18 -13.95
CA VAL A 81 2.85 -19.08 -14.97
C VAL A 81 2.52 -20.42 -14.33
N THR A 82 1.31 -20.91 -14.57
CA THR A 82 0.87 -22.24 -14.13
C THR A 82 0.68 -23.16 -15.32
N GLU A 83 1.39 -24.28 -15.34
CA GLU A 83 1.37 -25.26 -16.42
C GLU A 83 1.04 -26.66 -15.89
N ALA A 84 0.13 -27.35 -16.58
CA ALA A 84 -0.23 -28.71 -16.23
C ALA A 84 0.76 -29.71 -16.85
N VAL A 85 1.21 -30.68 -16.05
CA VAL A 85 2.17 -31.71 -16.49
C VAL A 85 1.54 -32.61 -17.55
N ASN A 86 0.28 -33.05 -17.34
CA ASN A 86 -0.48 -33.90 -18.26
C ASN A 86 0.32 -35.13 -18.77
N GLY A 87 1.13 -35.74 -17.90
CA GLY A 87 2.00 -36.87 -18.23
C GLY A 87 3.18 -36.56 -19.16
N ARG A 88 3.44 -35.29 -19.48
CA ARG A 88 4.57 -34.87 -20.32
C ARG A 88 5.87 -34.92 -19.52
N THR A 89 6.90 -35.54 -20.10
CA THR A 89 8.25 -35.61 -19.52
C THR A 89 9.14 -34.43 -19.91
N LYS A 90 8.74 -33.65 -20.92
CA LYS A 90 9.41 -32.44 -21.40
C LYS A 90 8.45 -31.26 -21.44
N ILE A 91 8.76 -30.16 -20.74
CA ILE A 91 7.93 -28.95 -20.69
C ILE A 91 8.81 -27.72 -20.89
N THR A 92 8.43 -26.86 -21.84
CA THR A 92 9.05 -25.55 -22.02
C THR A 92 8.11 -24.48 -21.50
N ILE A 93 8.57 -23.64 -20.58
CA ILE A 93 7.77 -22.61 -19.91
C ILE A 93 8.33 -21.25 -20.30
N GLN A 94 7.49 -20.39 -20.85
CA GLN A 94 7.86 -19.01 -21.17
C GLN A 94 7.31 -18.06 -20.11
N LEU A 95 8.20 -17.36 -19.42
CA LEU A 95 7.85 -16.33 -18.47
C LEU A 95 7.73 -14.98 -19.17
N LYS A 96 6.65 -14.26 -18.89
CA LYS A 96 6.46 -12.89 -19.38
C LYS A 96 6.83 -11.90 -18.29
N PRO A 97 7.63 -10.87 -18.60
CA PRO A 97 8.00 -9.85 -17.62
C PRO A 97 6.73 -9.19 -17.07
N GLU A 98 6.65 -9.08 -15.75
CA GLU A 98 5.56 -8.39 -15.09
C GLU A 98 5.88 -6.91 -15.11
N SER A 99 5.30 -6.18 -16.08
CA SER A 99 5.26 -4.71 -16.03
C SER A 99 4.42 -4.30 -14.82
N GLN A 100 5.08 -4.17 -13.68
CA GLN A 100 4.47 -3.79 -12.42
C GLN A 100 4.18 -2.28 -12.47
N SER A 101 3.14 -1.91 -13.22
CA SER A 101 2.54 -0.58 -13.15
C SER A 101 1.91 -0.43 -11.77
N LEU A 102 2.68 0.14 -10.83
CA LEU A 102 2.22 0.58 -9.52
C LEU A 102 0.96 1.44 -9.68
N SER A 103 -0.20 0.80 -9.52
CA SER A 103 -1.48 1.45 -9.63
C SER A 103 -1.74 2.17 -8.32
N GLU A 104 -1.40 3.46 -8.26
CA GLU A 104 -1.89 4.34 -7.20
C GLU A 104 -3.42 4.35 -7.23
N VAL A 105 -4.01 3.72 -6.22
CA VAL A 105 -5.44 3.79 -5.95
C VAL A 105 -5.66 4.99 -5.04
N VAL A 106 -6.54 5.88 -5.48
CA VAL A 106 -7.02 7.04 -4.70
C VAL A 106 -8.42 6.66 -4.27
N VAL A 107 -8.69 6.70 -2.97
CA VAL A 107 -10.03 6.37 -2.45
C VAL A 107 -10.87 7.62 -2.66
N VAL A 108 -11.86 7.59 -3.54
CA VAL A 108 -12.84 8.68 -3.59
C VAL A 108 -14.16 8.07 -3.15
N GLY A 109 -14.80 8.67 -2.14
CA GLY A 109 -15.92 8.11 -1.38
C GLY A 109 -16.82 7.13 -2.15
N TYR A 110 -16.96 5.93 -1.58
CA TYR A 110 -17.73 4.77 -2.04
C TYR A 110 -17.20 3.94 -3.23
N GLY A 111 -15.99 4.18 -3.74
CA GLY A 111 -15.35 3.26 -4.70
C GLY A 111 -13.84 3.45 -4.89
N THR A 112 -13.11 2.38 -5.20
CA THR A 112 -11.67 2.44 -5.55
C THR A 112 -11.52 2.74 -7.05
N GLN A 113 -11.14 3.97 -7.41
CA GLN A 113 -10.87 4.34 -8.80
C GLN A 113 -9.37 4.58 -9.01
N LYS A 114 -8.87 4.18 -10.20
CA LYS A 114 -7.47 4.42 -10.58
C LYS A 114 -7.25 5.93 -10.75
N LYS A 115 -6.15 6.46 -10.18
CA LYS A 115 -5.78 7.89 -10.28
C LYS A 115 -5.79 8.42 -11.72
N ALA A 116 -5.43 7.58 -12.69
CA ALA A 116 -5.41 7.93 -14.11
C ALA A 116 -6.79 8.22 -14.72
N VAL A 117 -7.89 7.83 -14.06
CA VAL A 117 -9.26 7.95 -14.58
C VAL A 117 -10.03 9.09 -13.92
N VAL A 118 -9.46 9.74 -12.89
CA VAL A 118 -10.11 10.88 -12.24
C VAL A 118 -9.66 12.16 -12.95
N THR A 119 -10.57 12.77 -13.69
CA THR A 119 -10.35 14.02 -14.45
C THR A 119 -10.24 15.27 -13.57
N GLY A 120 -10.38 15.14 -12.26
CA GLY A 120 -10.32 16.25 -11.31
C GLY A 120 -8.92 16.53 -10.75
N ALA A 121 -8.70 17.77 -10.32
CA ALA A 121 -7.47 18.22 -9.69
C ALA A 121 -7.36 17.67 -8.25
N ILE A 122 -6.85 16.45 -8.15
CA ILE A 122 -6.52 15.80 -6.88
C ILE A 122 -5.03 15.91 -6.64
N SER A 123 -4.64 16.30 -5.42
CA SER A 123 -3.26 16.24 -4.98
C SER A 123 -3.12 15.24 -3.84
N SER A 124 -2.21 14.28 -3.98
CA SER A 124 -2.00 13.22 -3.00
C SER A 124 -0.65 13.37 -2.30
N VAL A 125 -0.63 13.08 -1.00
CA VAL A 125 0.58 12.99 -0.15
C VAL A 125 0.60 11.59 0.46
N LYS A 126 1.72 10.89 0.30
CA LYS A 126 1.90 9.53 0.82
C LYS A 126 2.49 9.53 2.23
N ALA A 127 2.29 8.44 2.96
CA ALA A 127 2.90 8.21 4.28
C ALA A 127 4.41 8.50 4.33
N ALA A 128 5.17 8.05 3.31
CA ALA A 128 6.62 8.26 3.25
C ALA A 128 7.04 9.75 3.23
N ASP A 129 6.14 10.63 2.82
CA ASP A 129 6.38 12.07 2.80
C ASP A 129 5.97 12.74 4.11
N LEU A 130 4.95 12.19 4.77
CA LEU A 130 4.51 12.62 6.09
C LEU A 130 5.56 12.27 7.16
N GLU A 131 6.07 11.04 7.15
CA GLU A 131 7.04 10.53 8.16
C GLU A 131 8.38 11.29 8.20
N LYS A 132 8.72 12.07 7.15
CA LYS A 132 9.95 12.89 7.10
C LYS A 132 9.87 14.15 7.96
N VAL A 133 8.69 14.55 8.43
CA VAL A 133 8.51 15.79 9.20
C VAL A 133 8.09 15.42 10.61
N PRO A 134 8.91 15.72 11.64
CA PRO A 134 8.55 15.48 13.04
C PRO A 134 7.63 16.61 13.53
N ASN A 135 6.56 16.93 12.80
CA ASN A 135 5.59 17.93 13.22
C ASN A 135 4.46 17.27 14.01
N GLY A 136 4.03 17.93 15.08
CA GLY A 136 3.02 17.37 15.98
C GLY A 136 1.61 17.31 15.39
N ARG A 137 1.38 17.81 14.17
CA ARG A 137 0.06 17.87 13.54
C ARG A 137 0.12 17.60 12.05
N VAL A 138 -0.82 16.76 11.60
CA VAL A 138 -1.02 16.34 10.20
C VAL A 138 -1.16 17.53 9.24
N GLU A 139 -1.87 18.58 9.67
CA GLU A 139 -2.11 19.79 8.87
C GLU A 139 -0.81 20.45 8.43
N GLN A 140 0.17 20.55 9.33
CA GLN A 140 1.46 21.19 9.05
C GLN A 140 2.29 20.36 8.08
N ALA A 141 2.07 19.04 8.01
CA ALA A 141 2.82 18.16 7.12
C ALA A 141 2.44 18.34 5.66
N LEU A 142 1.24 18.84 5.39
CA LEU A 142 0.77 19.18 4.05
C LEU A 142 1.34 20.50 3.54
N GLN A 143 1.95 21.32 4.41
CA GLN A 143 2.45 22.64 4.07
C GLN A 143 3.57 22.53 3.00
N GLY A 144 3.36 23.18 1.86
CA GLY A 144 4.31 23.15 0.74
C GLY A 144 4.37 21.83 -0.04
N ARG A 145 3.65 20.78 0.39
CA ARG A 145 3.60 19.48 -0.30
C ARG A 145 2.38 19.34 -1.21
N VAL A 146 1.35 20.14 -0.99
CA VAL A 146 0.11 20.14 -1.78
C VAL A 146 -0.03 21.45 -2.53
N ALA A 147 -0.08 21.37 -3.87
CA ALA A 147 -0.26 22.55 -4.71
C ALA A 147 -1.66 23.15 -4.54
N GLY A 148 -1.72 24.47 -4.32
CA GLY A 148 -2.97 25.22 -4.17
C GLY A 148 -3.61 25.09 -2.78
N VAL A 149 -2.86 24.60 -1.78
CA VAL A 149 -3.28 24.60 -0.38
C VAL A 149 -2.38 25.56 0.40
N THR A 150 -3.00 26.54 1.03
CA THR A 150 -2.33 27.49 1.92
C THR A 150 -2.59 27.08 3.35
N ILE A 151 -1.50 26.82 4.09
CA ILE A 151 -1.54 26.45 5.50
C ILE A 151 -0.83 27.57 6.26
N ALA A 152 -1.58 28.27 7.08
CA ALA A 152 -1.09 29.35 7.92
C ALA A 152 -1.19 28.90 9.38
N SER A 153 -0.06 28.82 10.06
CA SER A 153 -0.05 28.58 11.51
C SER A 153 -0.58 29.83 12.21
N SER A 154 -1.60 29.65 13.06
CA SER A 154 -2.21 30.74 13.84
C SER A 154 -1.30 31.23 14.96
N SER A 155 -0.39 30.37 15.44
CA SER A 155 0.63 30.70 16.43
C SER A 155 1.84 29.77 16.30
N GLY A 156 2.95 30.13 16.95
CA GLY A 156 4.13 29.27 17.11
C GLY A 156 4.04 28.27 18.26
N GLN A 157 2.87 28.16 18.91
CA GLN A 157 2.66 27.25 20.02
C GLN A 157 2.57 25.80 19.50
N PRO A 158 3.32 24.85 20.08
CA PRO A 158 3.16 23.44 19.76
C PRO A 158 1.70 22.98 19.97
N GLY A 159 1.15 22.27 18.98
CA GLY A 159 -0.23 21.76 19.04
C GLY A 159 -1.32 22.76 18.61
N ALA A 160 -1.00 24.03 18.40
CA ALA A 160 -1.98 25.01 17.91
C ALA A 160 -2.53 24.62 16.52
N ALA A 161 -3.82 24.89 16.31
CA ALA A 161 -4.48 24.60 15.03
C ALA A 161 -3.95 25.52 13.93
N SER A 162 -3.76 24.96 12.74
CA SER A 162 -3.40 25.74 11.55
C SER A 162 -4.66 26.06 10.76
N THR A 163 -4.72 27.26 10.19
CA THR A 163 -5.77 27.61 9.25
C THR A 163 -5.40 27.06 7.88
N ILE A 164 -6.29 26.25 7.30
CA ILE A 164 -6.08 25.64 5.99
C ILE A 164 -7.06 26.26 5.01
N ARG A 165 -6.56 26.62 3.83
CA ARG A 165 -7.37 27.14 2.74
C ARG A 165 -6.99 26.44 1.44
N ILE A 166 -7.97 25.88 0.75
CA ILE A 166 -7.79 25.27 -0.57
C ILE A 166 -8.21 26.32 -1.61
N ARG A 167 -7.30 26.67 -2.52
CA ARG A 167 -7.50 27.72 -3.55
C ARG A 167 -7.86 29.11 -3.01
N GLY A 168 -7.42 29.43 -1.79
CA GLY A 168 -7.58 30.76 -1.20
C GLY A 168 -8.94 30.97 -0.51
N ILE A 169 -9.44 32.20 -0.55
CA ILE A 169 -10.67 32.60 0.13
C ILE A 169 -11.84 32.43 -0.86
N THR A 170 -12.67 31.41 -0.65
CA THR A 170 -13.86 31.12 -1.48
C THR A 170 -15.14 31.83 -1.05
N THR A 171 -15.28 32.19 0.23
CA THR A 171 -16.44 32.89 0.79
C THR A 171 -16.00 34.03 1.71
N PHE A 172 -16.81 35.10 1.76
CA PHE A 172 -16.65 36.24 2.68
C PHE A 172 -17.63 36.19 3.86
N GLY A 173 -18.54 35.20 3.90
CA GLY A 173 -19.54 35.05 4.98
C GLY A 173 -19.14 34.05 6.07
N ASP A 174 -19.96 33.96 7.12
CA ASP A 174 -19.76 33.10 8.33
C ASP A 174 -19.65 31.59 8.04
N GLY A 175 -19.90 31.15 6.80
CA GLY A 175 -19.75 29.76 6.37
C GLY A 175 -18.32 29.23 6.39
N GLY A 176 -17.34 30.10 6.61
CA GLY A 176 -15.94 29.74 6.80
C GLY A 176 -15.26 29.21 5.54
N ASN A 177 -13.93 29.31 5.51
CA ASN A 177 -13.10 28.89 4.38
C ASN A 177 -12.30 27.62 4.70
N ASN A 178 -12.63 26.96 5.81
CA ASN A 178 -11.98 25.73 6.21
C ASN A 178 -12.49 24.58 5.33
N PRO A 179 -11.59 23.70 4.86
CA PRO A 179 -11.98 22.54 4.08
C PRO A 179 -12.70 21.52 4.94
N LEU A 180 -13.46 20.65 4.29
CA LEU A 180 -14.07 19.48 4.93
C LEU A 180 -13.02 18.39 5.13
N TRP A 181 -12.92 17.84 6.34
CA TRP A 181 -12.10 16.66 6.58
C TRP A 181 -12.94 15.40 6.50
N VAL A 182 -12.39 14.38 5.85
CA VAL A 182 -13.00 13.06 5.77
C VAL A 182 -11.96 12.03 6.15
N ILE A 183 -12.21 11.23 7.18
CA ILE A 183 -11.29 10.21 7.68
C ILE A 183 -11.95 8.85 7.45
N ASP A 184 -11.35 8.01 6.62
CA ASP A 184 -11.87 6.68 6.25
C ASP A 184 -13.35 6.68 5.81
N GLY A 185 -13.79 7.77 5.17
CA GLY A 185 -15.17 7.96 4.70
C GLY A 185 -16.10 8.67 5.69
N ASN A 186 -15.68 8.92 6.92
CA ASN A 186 -16.46 9.68 7.91
C ASN A 186 -16.08 11.16 7.88
N VAL A 187 -17.08 12.03 7.85
CA VAL A 187 -16.88 13.49 7.88
C VAL A 187 -16.52 13.92 9.30
N VAL A 188 -15.44 14.68 9.43
CA VAL A 188 -14.92 15.20 10.69
C VAL A 188 -14.78 16.72 10.58
N ASP A 189 -15.12 17.44 11.65
CA ASP A 189 -14.98 18.90 11.65
C ASP A 189 -13.51 19.33 11.78
N ALA A 190 -13.18 20.47 11.17
CA ALA A 190 -11.80 20.97 11.03
C ALA A 190 -11.06 21.20 12.38
N GLY A 191 -11.79 21.34 13.48
CA GLY A 191 -11.20 21.46 14.82
C GLY A 191 -10.68 20.14 15.40
N ALA A 192 -11.12 19.00 14.86
CA ALA A 192 -10.91 17.70 15.48
C ALA A 192 -9.71 16.92 14.90
N ILE A 193 -9.11 17.30 13.78
CA ILE A 193 -8.01 16.51 13.17
C ILE A 193 -6.75 16.38 14.07
N GLY A 194 -6.63 17.20 15.12
CA GLY A 194 -5.50 17.19 16.05
C GLY A 194 -5.33 15.89 16.84
N PHE A 195 -6.34 15.01 16.89
CA PHE A 195 -6.20 13.68 17.51
C PHE A 195 -5.49 12.66 16.61
N LEU A 196 -5.40 12.92 15.30
CA LEU A 196 -4.90 11.93 14.36
C LEU A 196 -3.37 11.89 14.37
N ASN A 197 -2.82 10.72 14.68
CA ASN A 197 -1.39 10.51 14.59
C ASN A 197 -0.99 10.34 13.12
N GLN A 198 0.05 11.07 12.72
CA GLN A 198 0.60 10.99 11.37
C GLN A 198 1.10 9.58 11.00
N SER A 199 1.56 8.82 12.00
CA SER A 199 2.06 7.45 11.80
C SER A 199 0.96 6.49 11.35
N ASP A 200 -0.30 6.79 11.65
CA ASP A 200 -1.45 5.96 11.31
C ASP A 200 -2.03 6.30 9.93
N ILE A 201 -1.47 7.31 9.24
CA ILE A 201 -1.97 7.76 7.94
C ILE A 201 -1.27 7.01 6.81
N GLU A 202 -2.04 6.41 5.91
CA GLU A 202 -1.54 5.78 4.68
C GLU A 202 -1.41 6.81 3.55
N SER A 203 -2.45 7.60 3.34
CA SER A 203 -2.47 8.67 2.33
C SER A 203 -3.37 9.82 2.73
N ILE A 204 -3.02 11.01 2.24
CA ILE A 204 -3.87 12.21 2.30
C ILE A 204 -4.12 12.66 0.88
N GLU A 205 -5.38 12.87 0.55
CA GLU A 205 -5.84 13.28 -0.77
C GLU A 205 -6.64 14.56 -0.65
N VAL A 206 -6.23 15.58 -1.40
CA VAL A 206 -6.89 16.88 -1.40
C VAL A 206 -7.66 17.03 -2.71
N LEU A 207 -8.99 17.07 -2.58
CA LEU A 207 -9.96 17.29 -3.64
C LEU A 207 -10.16 18.80 -3.78
N LYS A 208 -9.61 19.37 -4.86
CA LYS A 208 -9.61 20.84 -5.09
C LYS A 208 -10.75 21.31 -5.97
N ASP A 209 -11.35 20.40 -6.76
CA ASP A 209 -12.40 20.70 -7.72
C ASP A 209 -13.78 20.30 -7.23
N ALA A 210 -14.78 21.10 -7.63
CA ALA A 210 -16.18 20.85 -7.33
C ALA A 210 -16.67 19.49 -7.85
N ALA A 211 -16.20 19.03 -9.02
CA ALA A 211 -16.61 17.75 -9.59
C ALA A 211 -16.20 16.55 -8.72
N SER A 212 -14.99 16.58 -8.15
CA SER A 212 -14.49 15.52 -7.28
C SER A 212 -14.98 15.65 -5.84
N ALA A 213 -15.30 16.89 -5.41
CA ALA A 213 -15.81 17.20 -4.09
C ALA A 213 -17.34 17.05 -3.98
N ALA A 214 -18.09 17.05 -5.10
CA ALA A 214 -19.56 17.02 -5.13
C ALA A 214 -20.18 15.83 -4.39
N ILE A 215 -19.46 14.71 -4.27
CA ILE A 215 -19.91 13.52 -3.53
C ILE A 215 -20.16 13.86 -2.05
N TYR A 216 -19.43 14.83 -1.48
CA TYR A 216 -19.56 15.25 -0.08
C TYR A 216 -20.51 16.44 0.12
N GLY A 217 -21.29 16.80 -0.91
CA GLY A 217 -22.36 17.78 -0.82
C GLY A 217 -21.90 19.24 -0.70
N THR A 218 -22.76 20.10 -0.16
CA THR A 218 -22.54 21.57 -0.10
C THR A 218 -21.37 21.98 0.78
N ARG A 219 -21.05 21.19 1.82
CA ARG A 219 -19.89 21.41 2.71
C ARG A 219 -18.55 21.25 1.99
N ALA A 220 -18.56 20.63 0.81
CA ALA A 220 -17.38 20.38 0.00
C ALA A 220 -16.99 21.59 -0.89
N ALA A 221 -17.75 22.69 -0.84
CA ALA A 221 -17.53 23.89 -1.65
C ALA A 221 -16.17 24.57 -1.37
N THR A 222 -15.63 24.42 -0.15
CA THR A 222 -14.29 24.91 0.26
C THR A 222 -13.17 23.89 -0.02
N GLY A 223 -13.49 22.77 -0.67
CA GLY A 223 -12.60 21.64 -0.92
C GLY A 223 -12.66 20.58 0.19
N VAL A 224 -12.16 19.38 -0.12
CA VAL A 224 -12.20 18.23 0.80
C VAL A 224 -10.81 17.65 0.96
N ILE A 225 -10.42 17.38 2.21
CA ILE A 225 -9.21 16.66 2.56
C ILE A 225 -9.63 15.28 3.04
N LEU A 226 -9.30 14.27 2.26
CA LEU A 226 -9.53 12.88 2.59
C LEU A 226 -8.27 12.29 3.20
N VAL A 227 -8.44 11.60 4.32
CA VAL A 227 -7.39 10.90 5.04
C VAL A 227 -7.74 9.42 5.08
N THR A 228 -6.83 8.59 4.59
CA THR A 228 -6.95 7.13 4.67
C THR A 228 -5.99 6.63 5.73
N THR A 229 -6.47 5.86 6.70
CA THR A 229 -5.61 5.28 7.73
C THR A 229 -5.02 3.94 7.30
N LYS A 230 -3.84 3.60 7.85
CA LYS A 230 -3.16 2.33 7.59
C LYS A 230 -4.03 1.18 8.11
N LYS A 231 -4.39 0.25 7.22
CA LYS A 231 -5.13 -0.97 7.56
C LYS A 231 -4.19 -2.19 7.64
N GLY A 232 -4.57 -3.17 8.47
CA GLY A 232 -3.85 -4.43 8.58
C GLY A 232 -3.81 -5.16 7.23
N LYS A 233 -2.62 -5.59 6.80
CA LYS A 233 -2.41 -6.37 5.57
C LYS A 233 -2.26 -7.85 5.92
N SER A 234 -2.87 -8.72 5.11
CA SER A 234 -2.70 -10.17 5.28
C SER A 234 -1.26 -10.57 4.93
N GLY A 235 -0.63 -11.41 5.74
CA GLY A 235 0.75 -11.86 5.56
C GLY A 235 1.59 -11.79 6.83
N LYS A 236 2.86 -11.44 6.69
CA LYS A 236 3.82 -11.40 7.81
C LYS A 236 3.55 -10.19 8.70
N ILE A 237 3.57 -10.41 10.01
CA ILE A 237 3.50 -9.35 11.01
C ILE A 237 4.72 -8.43 10.85
N THR A 238 4.47 -7.13 10.69
CA THR A 238 5.52 -6.10 10.63
C THR A 238 5.32 -5.17 11.81
N VAL A 239 6.36 -4.98 12.62
CA VAL A 239 6.35 -4.10 13.79
C VAL A 239 7.35 -2.99 13.57
N ASN A 240 6.88 -1.75 13.56
CA ASN A 240 7.71 -0.57 13.41
C ASN A 240 7.66 0.25 14.71
N TYR A 241 8.82 0.69 15.19
CA TYR A 241 8.95 1.57 16.34
C TYR A 241 9.65 2.86 15.94
N THR A 242 9.04 4.00 16.28
CA THR A 242 9.54 5.33 15.96
C THR A 242 9.60 6.15 17.25
N GLY A 243 10.78 6.69 17.57
CA GLY A 243 10.99 7.56 18.72
C GLY A 243 11.72 8.83 18.29
N PHE A 244 11.24 9.98 18.74
CA PHE A 244 11.87 11.27 18.47
C PHE A 244 11.98 12.07 19.77
N SER A 245 13.05 12.85 19.89
CA SER A 245 13.24 13.81 20.98
C SER A 245 13.84 15.09 20.41
N GLY A 246 13.40 16.24 20.91
CA GLY A 246 13.82 17.54 20.41
C GLY A 246 13.50 18.64 21.40
N VAL A 247 14.27 19.72 21.32
CA VAL A 247 14.03 20.95 22.08
C VAL A 247 13.57 22.04 21.13
N SER A 248 12.63 22.87 21.57
CA SER A 248 12.12 24.00 20.80
C SER A 248 12.52 25.31 21.49
N SER A 249 13.05 26.25 20.73
CA SER A 249 13.40 27.59 21.19
C SER A 249 12.88 28.65 20.22
N PRO A 250 12.53 29.87 20.69
CA PRO A 250 12.10 30.94 19.80
C PRO A 250 13.14 31.23 18.71
N ALA A 251 12.72 31.22 17.45
CA ALA A 251 13.63 31.46 16.31
C ALA A 251 14.15 32.90 16.26
N LYS A 252 13.35 33.86 16.73
CA LYS A 252 13.73 35.28 16.81
C LYS A 252 13.09 35.90 18.05
N LYS A 253 13.90 36.56 18.87
CA LYS A 253 13.43 37.49 19.89
C LYS A 253 13.55 38.88 19.30
N LEU A 254 12.59 39.75 19.59
CA LEU A 254 12.70 41.15 19.20
C LEU A 254 13.83 41.78 20.03
N ASP A 255 14.71 42.54 19.39
CA ASP A 255 15.72 43.33 20.09
C ASP A 255 14.99 44.50 20.75
N LEU A 256 14.65 44.30 22.02
CA LEU A 256 14.03 45.34 22.84
C LEU A 256 15.11 46.27 23.39
N LEU A 257 14.74 47.52 23.61
CA LEU A 257 15.60 48.50 24.26
C LEU A 257 16.03 47.97 25.63
N ASN A 258 17.31 48.10 25.94
CA ASN A 258 17.77 47.90 27.31
C ASN A 258 17.35 49.10 28.19
N SER A 259 17.43 48.96 29.52
CA SER A 259 16.99 50.01 30.46
C SER A 259 17.62 51.38 30.20
N THR A 260 18.89 51.39 29.77
CA THR A 260 19.65 52.61 29.47
C THR A 260 19.15 53.27 28.19
N GLN A 261 18.94 52.50 27.12
CA GLN A 261 18.40 52.98 25.85
C GLN A 261 16.97 53.51 25.99
N TYR A 262 16.16 52.88 26.85
CA TYR A 262 14.83 53.38 27.18
C TYR A 262 14.89 54.71 27.96
N ALA A 263 15.80 54.82 28.93
CA ALA A 263 16.01 56.07 29.67
C ALA A 263 16.53 57.21 28.78
N THR A 264 17.35 56.92 27.77
CA THR A 264 17.79 57.93 26.80
C THR A 264 16.64 58.47 25.97
N ILE A 265 15.74 57.60 25.47
CA ILE A 265 14.57 58.03 24.69
C ILE A 265 13.54 58.79 25.56
N MET A 266 13.37 58.43 26.82
CA MET A 266 12.43 59.10 27.74
C MET A 266 12.91 60.46 28.25
N ASN A 267 14.22 60.71 28.19
CA ASN A 267 14.83 61.98 28.61
C ASN A 267 15.11 62.94 27.42
N GLU A 268 14.73 62.54 26.20
CA GLU A 268 14.62 63.41 25.01
C GLU A 268 13.24 64.07 24.97
#